data_AF-A0A3A5JQP0-F1
#
_entry.id   AF-A0A3A5JQP0-F1
#
_cell.length_a   1.000
_cell.length_b   1.000
_cell.length_c   1.000
_cell.angle_alpha   90.00
_cell.angle_beta   90.00
_cell.angle_gamma   90.00
#
_symmetry.space_group_name_H-M   'P 1'
#
loop_
_entity.id
_entity.type
_entity.pdbx_description
1 polymer ?
#
loop_
_entity_poly.entity_id
_entity_poly.type
_entity_poly.pdbx_seq_one_letter_code
_entity_poly.pdbx_strand_id
1 'polypeptide(L)'
;GDGVGTVEIMRQTGKSKTCVWRWQERFATEGFEGLLRDKTRPSRIPPLGPEVAERVVALTLQDPPGETTHWTADMMAAAAS
;
A
#
# COMPACT_ATOMS: atom_id res chain seq x y z
N GLY A 1 -28.17 -0.64 23.97
CA GLY A 1 -27.12 0.06 23.20
C GLY A 1 -27.56 0.11 21.77
N ASP A 2 -27.51 1.28 21.15
CA ASP A 2 -28.12 1.58 19.86
C ASP A 2 -27.31 0.96 18.71
N GLY A 3 -27.32 -0.37 18.62
CA GLY A 3 -26.61 -1.11 17.59
C GLY A 3 -27.09 -0.70 16.20
N VAL A 4 -26.25 0.06 15.49
CA VAL A 4 -26.52 0.50 14.12
C VAL A 4 -26.19 -0.64 13.16
N GLY A 5 -27.15 -1.01 12.30
CA GLY A 5 -26.96 -2.07 11.30
C GLY A 5 -25.95 -1.67 10.20
N THR A 6 -25.37 -2.67 9.51
CA THR A 6 -24.35 -2.48 8.46
C THR A 6 -24.76 -1.46 7.38
N VAL A 7 -26.04 -1.41 7.00
CA VAL A 7 -26.57 -0.48 5.99
C VAL A 7 -26.45 0.98 6.45
N GLU A 8 -26.78 1.25 7.71
CA GLU A 8 -26.71 2.60 8.24
C GLU A 8 -25.26 3.05 8.47
N ILE A 9 -24.37 2.13 8.85
CA ILE A 9 -22.92 2.40 8.88
C ILE A 9 -22.39 2.76 7.48
N MET A 10 -22.82 2.02 6.44
CA MET A 10 -22.46 2.34 5.06
C MET A 10 -22.95 3.73 4.66
N ARG A 11 -24.20 4.08 5.00
CA ARG A 11 -24.80 5.38 4.70
C ARG A 11 -24.02 6.53 5.36
N GLN A 12 -23.64 6.38 6.63
CA GLN A 12 -22.92 7.41 7.37
C GLN A 12 -21.46 7.56 6.93
N THR A 13 -20.79 6.45 6.58
CA THR A 13 -19.34 6.43 6.28
C THR A 13 -19.00 6.52 4.80
N GLY A 14 -19.98 6.28 3.91
CA GLY A 14 -19.76 6.15 2.47
C GLY A 14 -18.91 4.94 2.08
N LYS A 15 -18.65 4.00 3.01
CA LYS A 15 -17.81 2.82 2.76
C LYS A 15 -18.63 1.65 2.21
N SER A 16 -17.95 0.77 1.48
CA SER A 16 -18.56 -0.46 0.97
C SER A 16 -18.88 -1.44 2.10
N LYS A 17 -19.87 -2.31 1.86
CA LYS A 17 -20.25 -3.41 2.78
C LYS A 17 -19.05 -4.25 3.21
N THR A 18 -18.16 -4.58 2.26
CA THR A 18 -16.94 -5.36 2.53
C THR A 18 -15.98 -4.64 3.47
N CYS A 19 -15.85 -3.32 3.36
CA CYS A 19 -15.05 -2.52 4.29
C CYS A 19 -15.64 -2.56 5.71
N VAL A 20 -16.95 -2.34 5.83
CA VAL A 20 -17.65 -2.35 7.12
C VAL A 20 -17.59 -3.73 7.78
N TRP A 21 -17.78 -4.80 7.03
CA TRP A 21 -17.70 -6.17 7.56
C TRP A 21 -16.32 -6.50 8.12
N ARG A 22 -15.24 -6.10 7.42
CA ARG A 22 -13.86 -6.26 7.92
C ARG A 22 -13.59 -5.48 9.19
N TRP A 23 -14.17 -4.30 9.35
CA TRP A 23 -14.07 -3.53 10.58
C TRP A 23 -14.82 -4.21 11.72
N GLN A 24 -16.02 -4.72 11.47
CA GLN A 24 -16.80 -5.47 12.47
C GLN A 24 -16.09 -6.75 12.90
N GLU A 25 -15.58 -7.55 11.96
CA GLU A 25 -14.81 -8.77 12.23
C GLU A 25 -13.55 -8.46 13.07
N ARG A 26 -12.82 -7.40 12.71
CA ARG A 26 -11.64 -6.98 13.44
C ARG A 26 -11.98 -6.46 14.83
N PHE A 27 -13.02 -5.64 14.96
CA PHE A 27 -13.46 -5.15 16.27
C PHE A 27 -13.92 -6.30 17.17
N ALA A 28 -14.60 -7.30 16.63
CA ALA A 28 -15.00 -8.49 17.39
C ALA A 28 -13.80 -9.32 17.89
N THR A 29 -12.68 -9.30 17.16
CA THR A 29 -11.47 -10.08 17.47
C THR A 29 -10.46 -9.33 18.33
N GLU A 30 -10.26 -8.04 18.03
CA GLU A 30 -9.15 -7.22 18.53
C GLU A 30 -9.64 -6.00 19.34
N GLY A 31 -10.96 -5.81 19.46
CA GLY A 31 -11.55 -4.64 20.13
C GLY A 31 -11.24 -3.33 19.42
N PHE A 32 -11.32 -2.23 20.17
CA PHE A 32 -11.03 -0.88 19.66
C PHE A 32 -9.58 -0.73 19.16
N GLU A 33 -8.63 -1.38 19.84
CA GLU A 33 -7.20 -1.33 19.48
C GLU A 33 -6.92 -1.87 18.06
N GLY A 34 -7.68 -2.87 17.61
CA GLY A 34 -7.55 -3.40 16.25
C GLY A 34 -7.95 -2.42 15.14
N LEU A 35 -8.81 -1.44 15.46
CA LEU A 35 -9.23 -0.41 14.51
C LEU A 35 -8.21 0.73 14.37
N LEU A 36 -7.45 1.03 15.44
CA LEU A 36 -6.40 2.05 15.40
C LEU A 36 -5.19 1.59 14.58
N ARG A 37 -4.98 0.28 14.48
CA ARG A 37 -3.84 -0.28 13.76
C ARG A 37 -4.14 -0.37 12.27
N ASP A 38 -3.52 0.52 11.49
CA ASP A 38 -3.40 0.25 10.06
C ASP A 38 -2.54 -1.01 9.87
N LYS A 39 -3.13 -2.06 9.30
CA LYS A 39 -2.40 -3.32 9.09
C LYS A 39 -1.49 -3.07 7.90
N THR A 40 -0.18 -3.06 8.14
CA THR A 40 0.83 -3.06 7.09
C THR A 40 0.42 -4.11 6.05
N ARG A 41 0.14 -3.66 4.83
CA ARG A 41 -0.19 -4.55 3.72
C ARG A 41 1.12 -4.88 3.01
N PRO A 42 1.77 -6.02 3.31
CA PRO A 42 2.98 -6.39 2.58
C PRO A 42 2.65 -6.44 1.09
N SER A 43 3.54 -5.89 0.28
CA SER A 43 3.44 -6.04 -1.16
C SER A 43 3.39 -7.53 -1.50
N ARG A 44 2.52 -7.91 -2.43
CA ARG A 44 2.51 -9.28 -2.98
C ARG A 44 3.70 -9.51 -3.93
N ILE A 45 4.38 -8.45 -4.33
CA ILE A 45 5.57 -8.49 -5.20
C ILE A 45 6.78 -8.61 -4.27
N PRO A 46 7.60 -9.69 -4.41
CA PRO A 46 8.85 -9.80 -3.67
C PRO A 46 9.74 -8.57 -3.88
N PRO A 47 10.47 -8.12 -2.86
CA PRO A 47 11.44 -7.04 -3.04
C PRO A 47 12.51 -7.44 -4.07
N LEU A 48 13.11 -6.44 -4.71
CA LEU A 48 14.28 -6.66 -5.57
C LEU A 48 15.43 -7.25 -4.74
N GLY A 49 16.27 -8.07 -5.38
CA GLY A 49 17.48 -8.56 -4.75
C GLY A 49 18.42 -7.40 -4.35
N PRO A 50 19.26 -7.57 -3.32
CA PRO A 50 20.11 -6.49 -2.80
C PRO A 50 21.01 -5.87 -3.86
N GLU A 51 21.58 -6.68 -4.75
CA GLU A 51 22.42 -6.20 -5.87
C GLU A 51 21.66 -5.26 -6.82
N VAL A 52 20.43 -5.63 -7.20
CA VAL A 52 19.59 -4.80 -8.06
C VAL A 52 19.20 -3.52 -7.34
N ALA A 53 18.89 -3.59 -6.04
CA ALA A 53 18.56 -2.41 -5.24
C ALA A 53 19.75 -1.43 -5.13
N GLU A 54 20.95 -1.94 -4.87
CA GLU A 54 22.18 -1.13 -4.85
C GLU A 54 22.46 -0.48 -6.21
N ARG A 55 22.27 -1.22 -7.30
CA ARG A 55 22.42 -0.67 -8.66
C ARG A 55 21.41 0.44 -8.96
N VAL A 56 20.14 0.28 -8.57
CA VAL A 56 19.13 1.34 -8.70
C VAL A 56 19.57 2.59 -7.92
N VAL A 57 20.02 2.44 -6.67
CA VAL A 57 20.52 3.57 -5.87
C VAL A 57 21.67 4.28 -6.58
N ALA A 58 22.68 3.53 -7.05
CA ALA A 58 23.81 4.09 -7.77
C ALA A 58 23.40 4.85 -9.04
N LEU A 59 22.45 4.32 -9.82
CA LEU A 59 21.94 4.94 -11.04
C LEU A 59 21.16 6.23 -10.76
N THR A 60 20.33 6.26 -9.70
CA THR A 60 19.57 7.48 -9.35
C THR A 60 20.44 8.66 -8.94
N LEU A 61 21.71 8.43 -8.61
CA LEU A 61 22.68 9.49 -8.31
C LEU A 61 23.33 10.08 -9.59
N GLN A 62 23.01 9.53 -10.76
CA GLN A 62 23.47 10.01 -12.05
C GLN A 62 22.29 10.57 -12.86
N ASP A 63 22.62 11.36 -13.88
CA ASP A 63 21.61 11.84 -14.83
C ASP A 63 21.02 10.66 -15.61
N PRO A 64 19.71 10.68 -15.89
CA PRO A 64 19.08 9.66 -16.72
C PRO A 64 19.64 9.70 -18.14
N PRO A 65 19.72 8.55 -18.84
CA PRO A 65 20.21 8.53 -20.21
C PRO A 65 19.33 9.34 -21.16
N GLY A 66 19.98 10.02 -22.12
CA GLY A 66 19.33 10.83 -23.14
C GLY A 66 18.96 12.25 -22.69
N GLU A 67 18.24 12.98 -23.53
CA GLU A 67 17.75 14.35 -23.24
C GLU A 67 16.49 14.33 -22.37
N THR A 68 16.55 13.61 -21.25
CA THR A 68 15.45 13.53 -20.28
C THR A 68 15.89 14.17 -18.98
N THR A 69 14.97 14.86 -18.30
CA THR A 69 15.31 15.50 -17.02
C THR A 69 15.13 14.57 -15.84
N HIS A 70 14.37 13.46 -15.98
CA HIS A 70 13.98 12.57 -14.89
C HIS A 70 14.08 11.10 -15.30
N TRP A 71 14.45 10.24 -14.35
CA TRP A 71 14.37 8.79 -14.51
C TRP A 71 12.91 8.33 -14.62
N THR A 72 12.60 7.53 -15.64
CA THR A 72 11.33 6.77 -15.69
C THR A 72 11.54 5.35 -15.15
N ALA A 73 10.46 4.70 -14.74
CA ALA A 73 10.52 3.32 -14.24
C ALA A 73 11.06 2.34 -15.30
N ASP A 74 10.65 2.48 -16.56
CA ASP A 74 11.11 1.61 -17.65
C ASP A 74 12.60 1.81 -17.97
N MET A 75 13.08 3.05 -17.94
CA MET A 75 14.51 3.35 -18.09
C MET A 75 15.33 2.75 -16.95
N MET A 76 14.85 2.90 -15.71
CA MET A 76 15.51 2.32 -14.55
C MET A 76 15.52 0.80 -14.64
N ALA A 77 14.43 0.17 -15.05
CA ALA A 77 14.35 -1.27 -15.23
C ALA A 77 15.37 -1.75 -16.28
N ALA A 78 15.46 -1.07 -17.43
CA ALA A 78 16.43 -1.42 -18.48
C ALA A 78 17.89 -1.23 -18.02
N ALA A 79 18.20 -0.15 -17.30
CA ALA A 79 19.55 0.16 -16.83
C ALA A 79 19.99 -0.69 -15.61
N ALA A 80 19.05 -1.06 -14.75
CA ALA A 80 19.26 -1.88 -13.57
C ALA A 80 18.96 -3.37 -13.79
N SER A 81 18.84 -3.82 -15.05
CA SER A 81 18.75 -5.24 -15.44
C SER A 81 20.13 -5.87 -15.59
#